data_AF-A0A841E1P0-F1
#
_entry.id   AF-A0A841E1P0-F1
#
_cell.length_a   1.000
_cell.length_b   1.000
_cell.length_c   1.000
_cell.angle_alpha   90.00
_cell.angle_beta   90.00
_cell.angle_gamma   90.00
#
_symmetry.space_group_name_H-M   'P 1'
#
loop_
_entity.id
_entity.type
_entity.pdbx_description
1 polymer ?
#
loop_
_entity_poly.entity_id
_entity_poly.type
_entity_poly.pdbx_seq_one_letter_code
_entity_poly.pdbx_strand_id
1 'polypeptide(L)'
;MLHTLGLSMALAHQGAARGMAEHWASLTYLQALTQNEYGYLGLSSEGRETVGQHRAVQARELGNGIGLALAGIVLRRRYPDHRVSLVPADTTLLAGWSTLSPRHDAQPWRFRPEFFAEIWRPGDSSLIVPIVGRANHASGSKASYQQLAAASAHVEAVHIGEWNETPGMVFSSALLPRNGPLTVHALHAEGAGGWLGIPAPSDLDQRFREGNGPWVIRPPQEGGTEPPTVPGYHLRPEDFPWFRRVSARTAAAGLAAFVGSPATVTRYITNRQGRKRFGGHVHAVLGSNRGIRRVIRGIGVVGTDHVFRLNGTRVEAFSGVAEPLFGHLERGEVERYRREVYALRGSWPGTGLDRGTWNGPVSVHEDGSVLAIRRLPIDGS
;
A
#
# COMPACT_ATOMS: atom_id res chain seq x y z
N MET A 1 1.09 -9.52 -7.01
CA MET A 1 0.33 -9.53 -5.73
C MET A 1 1.26 -9.37 -4.53
N LEU A 2 2.16 -10.32 -4.25
CA LEU A 2 3.08 -10.25 -3.10
C LEU A 2 3.88 -8.96 -3.04
N HIS A 3 4.44 -8.56 -4.18
CA HIS A 3 5.18 -7.31 -4.30
C HIS A 3 4.34 -6.08 -3.92
N THR A 4 3.15 -5.95 -4.52
CA THR A 4 2.20 -4.86 -4.25
C THR A 4 1.84 -4.78 -2.77
N LEU A 5 1.60 -5.94 -2.15
CA LEU A 5 1.26 -5.96 -0.74
C LEU A 5 2.46 -5.63 0.15
N GLY A 6 3.62 -6.26 -0.07
CA GLY A 6 4.83 -5.98 0.71
C GLY A 6 5.16 -4.49 0.71
N LEU A 7 5.06 -3.85 -0.45
CA LEU A 7 5.22 -2.40 -0.59
C LEU A 7 4.14 -1.61 0.17
N SER A 8 2.87 -1.99 0.01
CA SER A 8 1.74 -1.27 0.63
C SER A 8 1.70 -1.43 2.15
N MET A 9 2.20 -2.55 2.69
CA MET A 9 2.20 -2.82 4.13
C MET A 9 3.46 -2.33 4.85
N ALA A 10 4.52 -1.97 4.12
CA ALA A 10 5.80 -1.56 4.70
C ALA A 10 5.71 -0.41 5.71
N LEU A 11 4.67 0.43 5.64
CA LEU A 11 4.41 1.49 6.64
C LEU A 11 3.30 1.16 7.64
N ALA A 12 2.38 0.27 7.28
CA ALA A 12 1.18 -0.01 8.08
C ALA A 12 1.50 -0.63 9.45
N HIS A 13 2.72 -1.14 9.63
CA HIS A 13 3.14 -1.86 10.82
C HIS A 13 4.32 -1.23 11.57
N GLN A 14 4.33 0.10 11.67
CA GLN A 14 5.01 0.92 12.68
C GLN A 14 5.72 0.18 13.87
N GLY A 15 6.98 -0.27 13.71
CA GLY A 15 7.82 -0.80 14.80
C GLY A 15 9.21 -1.34 14.36
N ALA A 16 10.25 -1.11 15.19
CA ALA A 16 11.68 -1.34 14.92
C ALA A 16 12.16 -2.82 14.78
N ALA A 17 11.27 -3.80 14.89
CA ALA A 17 11.60 -5.23 14.78
C ALA A 17 10.85 -5.96 13.63
N ARG A 18 10.30 -5.22 12.65
CA ARG A 18 9.30 -5.73 11.71
C ARG A 18 9.70 -5.87 10.24
N GLY A 19 10.94 -5.58 9.85
CA GLY A 19 11.42 -5.93 8.50
C GLY A 19 11.17 -7.40 8.14
N MET A 20 11.15 -8.29 9.14
CA MET A 20 10.72 -9.69 8.99
C MET A 20 9.19 -9.88 8.87
N ALA A 21 8.37 -9.14 9.64
CA ALA A 21 6.92 -9.34 9.72
C ALA A 21 6.18 -8.93 8.45
N GLU A 22 6.67 -7.92 7.74
CA GLU A 22 6.08 -7.38 6.50
C GLU A 22 6.33 -8.32 5.31
N HIS A 23 7.51 -8.95 5.27
CA HIS A 23 7.79 -10.07 4.39
C HIS A 23 6.97 -11.30 4.80
N TRP A 24 6.90 -11.62 6.10
CA TRP A 24 6.14 -12.77 6.61
C TRP A 24 4.66 -12.74 6.22
N ALA A 25 3.98 -11.60 6.35
CA ALA A 25 2.60 -11.46 5.89
C ALA A 25 2.48 -11.81 4.39
N SER A 26 3.40 -11.29 3.57
CA SER A 26 3.47 -11.59 2.13
C SER A 26 3.76 -13.08 1.84
N LEU A 27 4.48 -13.78 2.72
CA LEU A 27 4.88 -15.17 2.52
C LEU A 27 3.82 -16.15 3.04
N THR A 28 3.01 -15.76 4.03
CA THR A 28 1.82 -16.52 4.43
C THR A 28 0.85 -16.71 3.25
N TYR A 29 0.84 -15.83 2.25
CA TYR A 29 0.06 -16.06 1.03
C TYR A 29 0.65 -17.12 0.09
N LEU A 30 1.98 -17.25 0.03
CA LEU A 30 2.60 -18.34 -0.73
C LEU A 30 2.17 -19.70 -0.17
N GLN A 31 1.92 -19.75 1.14
CA GLN A 31 1.38 -20.92 1.80
C GLN A 31 -0.13 -21.04 1.60
N ALA A 32 -0.88 -19.95 1.68
CA ALA A 32 -2.35 -19.99 1.61
C ALA A 32 -2.92 -20.16 0.20
N LEU A 33 -2.16 -19.84 -0.86
CA LEU A 33 -2.64 -19.83 -2.23
C LEU A 33 -1.86 -20.78 -3.13
N THR A 34 -2.57 -21.37 -4.08
CA THR A 34 -1.99 -22.21 -5.14
C THR A 34 -2.69 -21.93 -6.46
N GLN A 35 -2.07 -22.34 -7.55
CA GLN A 35 -2.78 -22.47 -8.81
C GLN A 35 -3.71 -23.70 -8.75
N ASN A 36 -4.96 -23.55 -9.18
CA ASN A 36 -5.91 -24.64 -9.31
C ASN A 36 -5.74 -25.34 -10.68
N GLU A 37 -6.51 -26.42 -10.88
CA GLU A 37 -6.47 -27.23 -12.11
C GLU A 37 -6.78 -26.46 -13.41
N TYR A 38 -7.50 -25.33 -13.31
CA TYR A 38 -7.86 -24.47 -14.44
C TYR A 38 -6.88 -23.30 -14.63
N GLY A 39 -5.78 -23.27 -13.89
CA GLY A 39 -4.78 -22.22 -13.97
C GLY A 39 -5.12 -20.94 -13.19
N TYR A 40 -6.26 -20.89 -12.48
CA TYR A 40 -6.65 -19.76 -11.64
C TYR A 40 -6.07 -19.87 -10.23
N LEU A 41 -6.02 -18.75 -9.53
CA LEU A 41 -5.64 -18.72 -8.12
C LEU A 41 -6.74 -19.35 -7.26
N GLY A 42 -6.38 -20.22 -6.32
CA GLY A 42 -7.27 -20.83 -5.33
C GLY A 42 -6.56 -21.03 -3.99
N LEU A 43 -7.27 -21.51 -2.97
CA LEU A 43 -6.66 -21.85 -1.68
C LEU A 43 -5.86 -23.15 -1.79
N SER A 44 -4.68 -23.18 -1.18
CA SER A 44 -3.89 -24.41 -0.99
C SER A 44 -4.56 -25.34 0.04
N SER A 45 -3.99 -26.51 0.32
CA SER A 45 -4.40 -27.34 1.46
C SER A 45 -4.26 -26.59 2.78
N GLU A 46 -3.11 -25.96 3.01
CA GLU A 46 -2.81 -25.18 4.21
C GLU A 46 -3.76 -23.97 4.37
N GLY A 47 -4.08 -23.29 3.26
CA GLY A 47 -5.05 -22.20 3.25
C GLY A 47 -6.48 -22.65 3.59
N ARG A 48 -6.83 -23.91 3.33
CA ARG A 48 -8.14 -24.48 3.67
C ARG A 48 -8.25 -24.94 5.12
N GLU A 49 -7.15 -25.43 5.69
CA GLU A 49 -7.09 -25.98 7.05
C GLU A 49 -6.97 -24.91 8.15
N THR A 50 -6.85 -23.63 7.76
CA THR A 50 -6.72 -22.52 8.72
C THR A 50 -8.02 -22.29 9.51
N VAL A 51 -7.96 -22.38 10.85
CA VAL A 51 -9.14 -22.26 11.75
C VAL A 51 -9.14 -20.99 12.62
N GLY A 52 -10.31 -20.59 13.10
CA GLY A 52 -10.49 -19.57 14.14
C GLY A 52 -9.90 -18.19 13.80
N GLN A 53 -9.12 -17.63 14.74
CA GLN A 53 -8.51 -16.30 14.60
C GLN A 53 -7.52 -16.20 13.44
N HIS A 54 -6.79 -17.28 13.13
CA HIS A 54 -5.87 -17.33 12.00
C HIS A 54 -6.60 -17.19 10.66
N ARG A 55 -7.81 -17.74 10.55
CA ARG A 55 -8.66 -17.63 9.35
C ARG A 55 -9.12 -16.19 9.11
N ALA A 56 -9.49 -15.48 10.17
CA ALA A 56 -9.90 -14.07 10.07
C ALA A 56 -8.73 -13.15 9.68
N VAL A 57 -7.55 -13.37 10.25
CA VAL A 57 -6.33 -12.63 9.88
C VAL A 57 -5.95 -12.93 8.44
N GLN A 58 -5.93 -14.20 8.05
CA GLN A 58 -5.65 -14.61 6.67
C GLN A 58 -6.63 -13.98 5.68
N ALA A 59 -7.94 -13.98 5.97
CA ALA A 59 -8.93 -13.35 5.10
C ALA A 59 -8.74 -11.83 4.99
N ARG A 60 -8.46 -11.12 6.09
CA ARG A 60 -8.22 -9.68 6.07
C ARG A 60 -7.01 -9.34 5.20
N GLU A 61 -5.90 -10.03 5.45
CA GLU A 61 -4.65 -9.81 4.73
C GLU A 61 -4.81 -10.20 3.25
N LEU A 62 -5.47 -11.33 2.93
CA LEU A 62 -5.70 -11.75 1.54
C LEU A 62 -6.58 -10.75 0.80
N GLY A 63 -7.66 -10.30 1.45
CA GLY A 63 -8.57 -9.31 0.90
C GLY A 63 -7.88 -8.01 0.52
N ASN A 64 -6.97 -7.54 1.38
CA ASN A 64 -6.15 -6.35 1.10
C ASN A 64 -5.21 -6.60 -0.10
N GLY A 65 -4.44 -7.68 -0.10
CA GLY A 65 -3.47 -7.95 -1.17
C GLY A 65 -4.10 -8.16 -2.54
N ILE A 66 -5.21 -8.89 -2.59
CA ILE A 66 -5.96 -9.14 -3.83
C ILE A 66 -6.64 -7.85 -4.30
N GLY A 67 -7.31 -7.13 -3.39
CA GLY A 67 -7.97 -5.86 -3.69
C GLY A 67 -7.00 -4.81 -4.25
N LEU A 68 -5.82 -4.66 -3.63
CA LEU A 68 -4.79 -3.74 -4.11
C LEU A 68 -4.19 -4.13 -5.46
N ALA A 69 -3.93 -5.43 -5.66
CA ALA A 69 -3.42 -5.91 -6.95
C ALA A 69 -4.44 -5.65 -8.07
N LEU A 70 -5.73 -5.91 -7.82
CA LEU A 70 -6.80 -5.66 -8.79
C LEU A 70 -7.02 -4.16 -9.02
N ALA A 71 -7.05 -3.34 -7.96
CA ALA A 71 -7.13 -1.89 -8.06
C ALA A 71 -6.01 -1.32 -8.93
N GLY A 72 -4.76 -1.75 -8.69
CA GLY A 72 -3.62 -1.34 -9.50
C GLY A 72 -3.76 -1.71 -10.98
N ILE A 73 -4.29 -2.90 -11.29
CA ILE A 73 -4.56 -3.31 -12.68
C ILE A 73 -5.66 -2.44 -13.32
N VAL A 74 -6.79 -2.24 -12.63
CA VAL A 74 -7.93 -1.47 -13.13
C VAL A 74 -7.54 -0.01 -13.35
N LEU A 75 -6.89 0.61 -12.37
CA LEU A 75 -6.50 2.02 -12.45
C LEU A 75 -5.45 2.28 -13.53
N ARG A 76 -4.47 1.38 -13.73
CA ARG A 76 -3.50 1.50 -14.83
C ARG A 76 -4.14 1.36 -16.21
N ARG A 77 -5.19 0.53 -16.33
CA ARG A 77 -5.96 0.42 -17.58
C ARG A 77 -6.79 1.67 -17.84
N ARG A 78 -7.38 2.26 -16.79
CA ARG A 78 -8.18 3.49 -16.89
C ARG A 78 -7.34 4.74 -17.14
N TYR A 79 -6.13 4.79 -16.58
CA TYR A 79 -5.21 5.93 -16.66
C TYR A 79 -3.83 5.48 -17.18
N PRO A 80 -3.72 5.09 -18.47
CA PRO A 80 -2.50 4.50 -19.02
C PRO A 80 -1.28 5.43 -19.02
N ASP A 81 -1.51 6.75 -19.09
CA ASP A 81 -0.45 7.75 -19.08
C ASP A 81 -0.03 8.19 -17.67
N HIS A 82 -0.64 7.63 -16.63
CA HIS A 82 -0.37 7.95 -15.24
C HIS A 82 0.29 6.77 -14.51
N ARG A 83 0.93 7.08 -13.39
CA ARG A 83 1.42 6.10 -12.43
C ARG A 83 0.42 5.93 -11.30
N VAL A 84 0.40 4.73 -10.72
CA VAL A 84 -0.41 4.40 -9.55
C VAL A 84 0.50 4.10 -8.38
N SER A 85 0.43 4.92 -7.33
CA SER A 85 1.07 4.67 -6.04
C SER A 85 0.01 4.26 -5.02
N LEU A 86 0.23 3.14 -4.34
CA LEU A 86 -0.67 2.63 -3.30
C LEU A 86 -0.04 2.93 -1.94
N VAL A 87 -0.77 3.64 -1.08
CA VAL A 87 -0.28 4.07 0.25
C VAL A 87 -1.28 3.73 1.34
N PRO A 88 -0.83 3.37 2.56
CA PRO A 88 -1.74 3.19 3.69
C PRO A 88 -2.51 4.46 3.99
N ALA A 89 -3.84 4.36 3.98
CA ALA A 89 -4.69 5.50 4.26
C ALA A 89 -4.53 5.97 5.71
N ASP A 90 -4.42 5.05 6.66
CA ASP A 90 -4.20 5.37 8.08
C ASP A 90 -2.95 6.23 8.29
N THR A 91 -1.81 5.82 7.71
CA THR A 91 -0.57 6.61 7.79
C THR A 91 -0.71 7.95 7.08
N THR A 92 -1.41 8.01 5.94
CA THR A 92 -1.61 9.26 5.19
C THR A 92 -2.50 10.23 5.99
N LEU A 93 -3.61 9.77 6.55
CA LEU A 93 -4.56 10.57 7.33
C LEU A 93 -3.95 11.06 8.67
N LEU A 94 -3.07 10.27 9.30
CA LEU A 94 -2.34 10.69 10.50
C LEU A 94 -1.43 11.90 10.26
N ALA A 95 -1.20 12.34 9.02
CA ALA A 95 -0.53 13.61 8.78
C ALA A 95 -1.39 14.83 9.16
N GLY A 96 -2.72 14.74 8.97
CA GLY A 96 -3.64 15.87 9.08
C GLY A 96 -4.60 15.81 10.25
N TRP A 97 -4.96 14.60 10.70
CA TRP A 97 -6.01 14.39 11.69
C TRP A 97 -5.42 13.73 12.94
N SER A 98 -5.65 14.32 14.11
CA SER A 98 -5.09 13.85 15.40
C SER A 98 -6.07 12.95 16.13
N THR A 99 -5.71 11.68 16.35
CA THR A 99 -6.56 10.70 17.06
C THR A 99 -6.71 11.04 18.55
N LEU A 100 -5.93 12.01 19.04
CA LEU A 100 -5.83 12.45 20.42
C LEU A 100 -6.27 13.91 20.61
N SER A 101 -7.02 14.49 19.66
CA SER A 101 -7.39 15.91 19.75
C SER A 101 -8.22 16.18 21.01
N PRO A 102 -7.73 16.95 22.01
CA PRO A 102 -8.43 17.16 23.29
C PRO A 102 -9.68 18.04 23.18
N ARG A 103 -9.95 18.59 21.98
CA ARG A 103 -10.99 19.58 21.73
C ARG A 103 -12.32 19.01 21.24
N HIS A 104 -12.40 17.69 21.08
CA HIS A 104 -13.63 17.04 20.68
C HIS A 104 -13.81 15.79 21.52
N ASP A 105 -14.92 15.71 22.25
CA ASP A 105 -15.40 14.51 22.96
C ASP A 105 -15.77 13.36 22.00
N ALA A 106 -15.36 13.45 20.73
CA ALA A 106 -15.58 12.47 19.71
C ALA A 106 -14.44 11.43 19.73
N GLN A 107 -14.81 10.16 19.96
CA GLN A 107 -13.90 9.04 19.72
C GLN A 107 -13.31 9.14 18.30
N PRO A 108 -12.05 8.70 18.08
CA PRO A 108 -11.47 8.65 16.75
C PRO A 108 -12.43 7.92 15.80
N TRP A 109 -12.74 8.55 14.66
CA TRP A 109 -13.75 8.05 13.75
C TRP A 109 -13.39 6.63 13.28
N ARG A 110 -14.33 5.70 13.46
CA ARG A 110 -14.11 4.26 13.28
C ARG A 110 -13.90 3.88 11.82
N PHE A 111 -14.57 4.57 10.91
CA PHE A 111 -14.55 4.26 9.49
C PHE A 111 -13.44 5.03 8.77
N ARG A 112 -12.61 4.29 8.05
CA ARG A 112 -11.58 4.82 7.16
C ARG A 112 -11.18 3.76 6.15
N PRO A 113 -10.77 4.14 4.93
CA PRO A 113 -10.26 3.18 3.96
C PRO A 113 -8.98 2.54 4.48
N GLU A 114 -8.59 1.39 3.94
CA GLU A 114 -7.27 0.81 4.26
C GLU A 114 -6.15 1.48 3.47
N PHE A 115 -6.42 1.85 2.23
CA PHE A 115 -5.42 2.40 1.32
C PHE A 115 -5.97 3.55 0.50
N PHE A 116 -5.07 4.40 0.02
CA PHE A 116 -5.32 5.29 -1.10
C PHE A 116 -4.52 4.82 -2.31
N ALA A 117 -5.12 4.91 -3.49
CA ALA A 117 -4.38 5.00 -4.73
C ALA A 117 -4.20 6.47 -5.10
N GLU A 118 -2.96 6.90 -5.28
CA GLU A 118 -2.62 8.14 -5.96
C GLU A 118 -2.32 7.83 -7.42
N ILE A 119 -3.15 8.37 -8.32
CA ILE A 119 -2.93 8.36 -9.76
C ILE A 119 -2.28 9.68 -10.12
N TRP A 120 -1.04 9.64 -10.60
CA TRP A 120 -0.24 10.84 -10.79
C TRP A 120 0.62 10.80 -12.05
N ARG A 121 0.95 11.98 -12.55
CA ARG A 121 1.94 12.22 -13.61
C ARG A 121 2.76 13.46 -13.25
N PRO A 122 4.08 13.50 -13.53
CA PRO A 122 4.87 14.70 -13.27
C PRO A 122 4.29 15.92 -13.98
N GLY A 123 4.10 17.02 -13.24
CA GLY A 123 3.53 18.27 -13.77
C GLY A 123 2.00 18.34 -13.79
N ASP A 124 1.30 17.22 -13.58
CA ASP A 124 -0.16 17.16 -13.59
C ASP A 124 -0.74 17.04 -12.16
N SER A 125 -2.05 17.27 -12.05
CA SER A 125 -2.84 17.04 -10.84
C SER A 125 -2.85 15.55 -10.48
N SER A 126 -2.81 15.23 -9.19
CA SER A 126 -2.97 13.84 -8.72
C SER A 126 -4.45 13.56 -8.41
N LEU A 127 -4.94 12.38 -8.79
CA LEU A 127 -6.24 11.85 -8.36
C LEU A 127 -6.04 10.88 -7.19
N ILE A 128 -6.82 11.04 -6.12
CA ILE A 128 -6.82 10.14 -4.96
C ILE A 128 -8.09 9.30 -4.96
N VAL A 129 -7.93 7.99 -4.85
CA VAL A 129 -9.04 7.02 -4.77
C VAL A 129 -8.89 6.19 -3.48
N PRO A 130 -9.81 6.28 -2.51
CA PRO A 130 -9.91 5.38 -1.37
C PRO A 130 -10.19 3.94 -1.81
N ILE A 131 -9.48 3.00 -1.22
CA ILE A 131 -9.59 1.56 -1.51
C ILE A 131 -9.87 0.79 -0.24
N VAL A 132 -10.84 -0.12 -0.33
CA VAL A 132 -11.14 -1.10 0.72
C VAL A 132 -11.08 -2.52 0.19
N GLY A 133 -10.30 -3.36 0.87
CA GLY A 133 -10.16 -4.79 0.57
C GLY A 133 -10.78 -5.66 1.67
N ARG A 134 -11.64 -6.60 1.29
CA ARG A 134 -12.21 -7.63 2.19
C ARG A 134 -12.06 -9.00 1.57
N ALA A 135 -12.00 -10.03 2.40
CA ALA A 135 -12.20 -11.40 1.95
C ALA A 135 -13.06 -12.18 2.94
N ASN A 136 -13.63 -13.28 2.46
CA ASN A 136 -14.37 -14.23 3.26
C ASN A 136 -14.11 -15.64 2.75
N HIS A 137 -14.35 -16.63 3.60
CA HIS A 137 -14.29 -18.05 3.21
C HIS A 137 -15.69 -18.67 3.03
N ALA A 138 -16.71 -17.84 2.81
CA ALA A 138 -18.08 -18.33 2.68
C ALA A 138 -18.29 -18.93 1.29
N SER A 139 -19.09 -19.98 1.22
CA SER A 139 -19.59 -20.49 -0.05
C SER A 139 -20.79 -19.65 -0.49
N GLY A 140 -20.65 -18.91 -1.60
CA GLY A 140 -21.73 -18.12 -2.21
C GLY A 140 -21.51 -16.61 -2.15
N SER A 141 -22.24 -15.86 -3.00
CA SER A 141 -22.03 -14.41 -3.20
C SER A 141 -22.63 -13.52 -2.12
N LYS A 142 -23.59 -14.01 -1.32
CA LYS A 142 -24.29 -13.23 -0.29
C LYS A 142 -23.34 -12.60 0.73
N ALA A 143 -22.35 -13.37 1.21
CA ALA A 143 -21.35 -12.87 2.15
C ALA A 143 -20.50 -11.75 1.53
N SER A 144 -20.12 -11.91 0.25
CA SER A 144 -19.38 -10.89 -0.48
C SER A 144 -20.19 -9.60 -0.65
N TYR A 145 -21.48 -9.69 -0.95
CA TYR A 145 -22.34 -8.51 -1.08
C TYR A 145 -22.52 -7.76 0.25
N GLN A 146 -22.70 -8.48 1.35
CA GLN A 146 -22.73 -7.87 2.69
C GLN A 146 -21.40 -7.20 3.04
N GLN A 147 -20.27 -7.82 2.67
CA GLN A 147 -18.96 -7.21 2.86
C GLN A 147 -18.78 -5.95 2.02
N LEU A 148 -19.21 -5.93 0.76
CA LEU A 148 -19.16 -4.74 -0.09
C LEU A 148 -20.00 -3.61 0.50
N ALA A 149 -21.23 -3.89 0.92
CA ALA A 149 -22.11 -2.91 1.53
C ALA A 149 -21.56 -2.37 2.87
N ALA A 150 -21.00 -3.22 3.72
CA ALA A 150 -20.38 -2.77 4.97
C ALA A 150 -19.09 -1.96 4.71
N ALA A 151 -18.35 -2.32 3.66
CA ALA A 151 -17.10 -1.68 3.28
C ALA A 151 -17.29 -0.34 2.56
N SER A 152 -18.45 -0.05 1.96
CA SER A 152 -18.70 1.26 1.35
C SER A 152 -18.62 2.39 2.38
N ALA A 153 -19.11 2.17 3.61
CA ALA A 153 -19.00 3.14 4.70
C ALA A 153 -17.56 3.57 5.01
N HIS A 154 -16.55 2.75 4.68
CA HIS A 154 -15.15 3.10 4.86
C HIS A 154 -14.62 4.04 3.78
N VAL A 155 -15.07 3.92 2.52
CA VAL A 155 -14.67 4.84 1.44
C VAL A 155 -15.48 6.14 1.51
N GLU A 156 -16.76 6.07 1.86
CA GLU A 156 -17.65 7.22 2.11
C GLU A 156 -17.20 8.09 3.30
N ALA A 157 -16.38 7.54 4.20
CA ALA A 157 -15.83 8.31 5.29
C ALA A 157 -14.83 9.40 4.83
N VAL A 158 -14.40 9.40 3.57
CA VAL A 158 -13.40 10.33 3.04
C VAL A 158 -13.95 11.10 1.84
N HIS A 159 -13.96 12.43 1.97
CA HIS A 159 -14.35 13.37 0.92
C HIS A 159 -13.15 14.23 0.53
N ILE A 160 -12.87 14.32 -0.77
CA ILE A 160 -11.78 15.08 -1.37
C ILE A 160 -12.37 16.03 -2.41
N GLY A 161 -12.39 17.31 -2.06
CA GLY A 161 -13.08 18.35 -2.83
C GLY A 161 -14.55 18.42 -2.49
N GLU A 162 -15.39 18.40 -3.51
CA GLU A 162 -16.84 18.50 -3.34
C GLU A 162 -17.44 17.31 -2.59
N TRP A 163 -18.53 17.59 -1.87
CA TRP A 163 -19.25 16.57 -1.13
C TRP A 163 -19.82 15.50 -2.07
N ASN A 164 -19.68 14.23 -1.70
CA ASN A 164 -20.21 13.06 -2.42
C ASN A 164 -19.63 12.86 -3.84
N GLU A 165 -18.51 13.51 -4.17
CA GLU A 165 -17.87 13.40 -5.49
C GLU A 165 -16.59 12.57 -5.46
N THR A 166 -16.16 12.04 -4.31
CA THR A 166 -14.91 11.28 -4.23
C THR A 166 -15.07 9.89 -4.85
N PRO A 167 -14.29 9.54 -5.89
CA PRO A 167 -14.32 8.18 -6.43
C PRO A 167 -13.86 7.18 -5.38
N GLY A 168 -14.35 5.94 -5.42
CA GLY A 168 -13.98 4.92 -4.44
C GLY A 168 -14.01 3.50 -5.02
N MET A 169 -13.16 2.61 -4.51
CA MET A 169 -13.13 1.21 -4.93
C MET A 169 -13.21 0.27 -3.72
N VAL A 170 -14.14 -0.68 -3.78
CA VAL A 170 -14.37 -1.66 -2.73
C VAL A 170 -14.32 -3.06 -3.33
N PHE A 171 -13.56 -3.95 -2.69
CA PHE A 171 -13.36 -5.32 -3.15
C PHE A 171 -13.76 -6.33 -2.07
N SER A 172 -14.41 -7.41 -2.49
CA SER A 172 -14.66 -8.58 -1.65
C SER A 172 -14.22 -9.85 -2.39
N SER A 173 -13.23 -10.54 -1.81
CA SER A 173 -12.69 -11.80 -2.33
C SER A 173 -13.36 -13.00 -1.65
N ALA A 174 -13.98 -13.87 -2.44
CA ALA A 174 -14.52 -15.15 -1.99
C ALA A 174 -13.43 -16.23 -2.06
N LEU A 175 -12.89 -16.59 -0.90
CA LEU A 175 -11.89 -17.64 -0.70
C LEU A 175 -12.59 -18.99 -0.53
N LEU A 176 -13.04 -19.57 -1.64
CA LEU A 176 -13.83 -20.78 -1.63
C LEU A 176 -13.04 -21.94 -0.98
N PRO A 177 -13.61 -22.62 0.05
CA PRO A 177 -12.92 -23.72 0.73
C PRO A 177 -12.88 -25.03 -0.08
N ARG A 178 -13.63 -25.13 -1.19
CA ARG A 178 -13.55 -26.23 -2.16
C ARG A 178 -12.65 -25.82 -3.33
N ASN A 179 -12.25 -26.78 -4.20
CA ASN A 179 -11.40 -26.56 -5.38
C ASN A 179 -12.05 -25.65 -6.46
N GLY A 180 -12.44 -24.43 -6.09
CA GLY A 180 -12.97 -23.41 -6.97
C GLY A 180 -11.96 -22.27 -7.16
N PRO A 181 -12.08 -21.50 -8.26
CA PRO A 181 -11.29 -20.31 -8.43
C PRO A 181 -11.64 -19.28 -7.34
N LEU A 182 -10.66 -18.47 -6.99
CA LEU A 182 -10.88 -17.26 -6.21
C LEU A 182 -11.67 -16.27 -7.04
N THR A 183 -12.82 -15.84 -6.53
CA THR A 183 -13.66 -14.82 -7.17
C THR A 183 -13.55 -13.49 -6.42
N VAL A 184 -13.34 -12.40 -7.15
CA VAL A 184 -13.33 -11.05 -6.58
C VAL A 184 -14.53 -10.28 -7.10
N HIS A 185 -15.36 -9.81 -6.18
CA HIS A 185 -16.43 -8.86 -6.48
C HIS A 185 -15.90 -7.45 -6.22
N ALA A 186 -16.20 -6.53 -7.14
CA ALA A 186 -15.80 -5.13 -7.04
C ALA A 186 -17.02 -4.22 -7.10
N LEU A 187 -17.05 -3.21 -6.25
CA LEU A 187 -17.93 -2.06 -6.32
C LEU A 187 -17.08 -0.82 -6.53
N HIS A 188 -17.49 0.05 -7.45
CA HIS A 188 -16.76 1.27 -7.79
C HIS A 188 -17.74 2.43 -7.86
N ALA A 189 -17.41 3.51 -7.16
CA ALA A 189 -18.06 4.80 -7.29
C ALA A 189 -17.22 5.68 -8.21
N GLU A 190 -17.81 6.22 -9.27
CA GLU A 190 -17.05 6.90 -10.32
C GLU A 190 -16.53 8.27 -9.93
N GLY A 191 -17.32 9.06 -9.18
CA GLY A 191 -17.01 10.38 -8.58
C GLY A 191 -16.27 11.40 -9.46
N ALA A 192 -16.80 12.62 -9.65
CA ALA A 192 -16.07 13.63 -10.43
C ALA A 192 -14.93 14.32 -9.66
N GLY A 193 -14.84 14.11 -8.35
CA GLY A 193 -13.89 14.70 -7.42
C GLY A 193 -12.58 13.92 -7.26
N GLY A 194 -11.94 14.03 -6.10
CA GLY A 194 -10.69 13.33 -5.80
C GLY A 194 -9.41 13.95 -6.40
N TRP A 195 -9.54 14.91 -7.32
CA TRP A 195 -8.41 15.60 -7.95
C TRP A 195 -7.82 16.68 -7.04
N LEU A 196 -6.52 16.59 -6.73
CA LEU A 196 -5.80 17.49 -5.85
C LEU A 196 -5.34 18.80 -6.54
N GLY A 197 -6.21 19.40 -7.36
CA GLY A 197 -6.00 20.70 -8.01
C GLY A 197 -4.77 20.79 -8.92
N ILE A 198 -4.63 21.90 -9.64
CA ILE A 198 -3.50 22.15 -10.53
C ILE A 198 -2.22 22.38 -9.70
N PRO A 199 -1.11 21.71 -10.00
CA PRO A 199 0.13 21.84 -9.25
C PRO A 199 0.63 23.29 -9.12
N ALA A 200 0.94 23.71 -7.89
CA ALA A 200 1.92 24.77 -7.68
C ALA A 200 3.33 24.28 -8.12
N PRO A 201 4.32 25.18 -8.33
CA PRO A 201 5.68 24.78 -8.68
C PRO A 201 6.26 23.82 -7.64
N SER A 202 6.90 22.76 -8.12
CA SER A 202 7.87 21.88 -7.44
C SER A 202 7.94 22.01 -5.89
N ASP A 203 7.13 21.24 -5.16
CA ASP A 203 7.03 21.33 -3.70
C ASP A 203 7.05 19.97 -2.95
N LEU A 204 7.14 18.83 -3.64
CA LEU A 204 7.04 17.51 -2.97
C LEU A 204 8.25 17.21 -2.06
N ASP A 205 9.40 17.80 -2.38
CA ASP A 205 10.66 17.63 -1.63
C ASP A 205 10.62 18.35 -0.28
N GLN A 206 9.79 19.38 -0.16
CA GLN A 206 9.63 20.13 1.08
C GLN A 206 9.01 19.27 2.16
N ARG A 207 9.41 19.50 3.42
CA ARG A 207 8.70 18.93 4.57
C ARG A 207 7.32 19.59 4.68
N PHE A 208 6.36 18.87 5.23
CA PHE A 208 5.08 19.44 5.64
C PHE A 208 5.00 19.53 7.16
N ARG A 209 4.17 20.46 7.63
CA ARG A 209 3.74 20.49 9.03
C ARG A 209 2.56 19.55 9.20
N GLU A 210 2.46 18.94 10.37
CA GLU A 210 1.28 18.16 10.72
C GLU A 210 0.06 19.08 10.70
N GLY A 211 -1.00 18.66 10.02
CA GLY A 211 -2.28 19.33 10.08
C GLY A 211 -2.98 19.08 11.41
N ASN A 212 -4.09 19.80 11.62
CA ASN A 212 -4.99 19.59 12.74
C ASN A 212 -6.45 19.73 12.30
N GLY A 213 -6.80 19.01 11.23
CA GLY A 213 -8.15 19.00 10.67
C GLY A 213 -9.16 18.34 11.61
N PRO A 214 -10.40 18.84 11.69
CA PRO A 214 -11.47 18.18 12.42
C PRO A 214 -11.94 16.91 11.71
N TRP A 215 -12.48 15.95 12.47
CA TRP A 215 -13.02 14.67 11.98
C TRP A 215 -14.44 14.82 11.46
N VAL A 216 -14.66 15.79 10.57
CA VAL A 216 -16.00 16.10 10.05
C VAL A 216 -16.00 16.30 8.54
N ILE A 217 -17.06 15.81 7.93
CA ILE A 217 -17.52 16.12 6.58
C ILE A 217 -18.58 17.21 6.67
N ARG A 218 -18.53 18.13 5.73
CA ARG A 218 -19.43 19.28 5.64
C ARG A 218 -20.27 19.10 4.38
N PRO A 219 -21.53 18.67 4.50
CA PRO A 219 -22.45 18.65 3.37
C PRO A 219 -22.70 20.08 2.84
N PRO A 220 -23.08 20.22 1.56
CA PRO A 220 -23.36 21.52 0.98
C PRO A 220 -24.59 22.16 1.64
N GLN A 221 -24.67 23.48 1.62
CA GLN A 221 -25.82 24.22 2.16
C GLN A 221 -27.08 23.92 1.33
N GLU A 222 -28.16 23.48 1.98
CA GLU A 222 -29.46 23.29 1.34
C GLU A 222 -30.44 24.36 1.83
N GLY A 223 -31.07 25.08 0.89
CA GLY A 223 -32.13 26.05 1.22
C GLY A 223 -31.71 27.19 2.16
N GLY A 224 -30.42 27.57 2.16
CA GLY A 224 -29.92 28.64 3.03
C GLY A 224 -29.60 28.22 4.46
N THR A 225 -29.76 26.95 4.83
CA THR A 225 -29.40 26.44 6.17
C THR A 225 -28.14 25.59 6.08
N GLU A 226 -27.14 25.85 6.93
CA GLU A 226 -25.94 25.01 7.02
C GLU A 226 -26.32 23.67 7.68
N PRO A 227 -26.20 22.52 6.97
CA PRO A 227 -26.57 21.24 7.54
C PRO A 227 -25.61 20.84 8.66
N PRO A 228 -26.04 19.97 9.58
CA PRO A 228 -25.14 19.43 10.59
C PRO A 228 -23.98 18.69 9.92
N THR A 229 -22.78 18.89 10.47
CA THR A 229 -21.60 18.16 10.00
C THR A 229 -21.75 16.68 10.32
N VAL A 230 -21.21 15.81 9.45
CA VAL A 230 -21.22 14.36 9.65
C VAL A 230 -19.80 13.86 9.95
N PRO A 231 -19.60 12.79 10.74
CA PRO A 231 -18.25 12.34 11.06
C PRO A 231 -17.49 11.81 9.83
N GLY A 232 -16.21 12.14 9.69
CA GLY A 232 -15.37 11.66 8.59
C GLY A 232 -14.13 12.52 8.34
N TYR A 233 -13.59 12.44 7.14
CA TYR A 233 -12.43 13.20 6.70
C TYR A 233 -12.84 14.00 5.48
N HIS A 234 -12.67 15.32 5.53
CA HIS A 234 -12.99 16.18 4.41
C HIS A 234 -11.77 17.05 4.07
N LEU A 235 -11.20 16.77 2.91
CA LEU A 235 -10.10 17.53 2.34
C LEU A 235 -10.66 18.60 1.42
N ARG A 236 -10.50 19.86 1.80
CA ARG A 236 -10.98 21.02 1.03
C ARG A 236 -9.90 21.52 0.06
N PRO A 237 -10.27 22.28 -1.00
CA PRO A 237 -9.32 22.73 -2.02
C PRO A 237 -8.07 23.43 -1.51
N GLU A 238 -8.17 24.20 -0.41
CA GLU A 238 -7.03 24.87 0.22
C GLU A 238 -5.96 23.92 0.76
N ASP A 239 -6.34 22.68 1.08
CA ASP A 239 -5.45 21.66 1.64
C ASP A 239 -4.88 20.73 0.55
N PHE A 240 -5.30 20.87 -0.71
CA PHE A 240 -4.86 20.00 -1.81
C PHE A 240 -3.34 19.99 -2.02
N PRO A 241 -2.62 21.13 -2.05
CA PRO A 241 -1.17 21.11 -2.19
C PRO A 241 -0.49 20.37 -1.02
N TRP A 242 -1.00 20.58 0.20
CA TRP A 242 -0.50 19.90 1.39
C TRP A 242 -0.73 18.38 1.30
N PHE A 243 -1.94 17.93 0.95
CA PHE A 243 -2.24 16.50 0.90
C PHE A 243 -1.52 15.78 -0.23
N ARG A 244 -1.30 16.45 -1.37
CA ARG A 244 -0.45 15.94 -2.46
C ARG A 244 0.95 15.64 -1.98
N ARG A 245 1.54 16.57 -1.21
CA ARG A 245 2.85 16.40 -0.57
C ARG A 245 2.84 15.28 0.47
N VAL A 246 1.79 15.17 1.29
CA VAL A 246 1.61 14.07 2.26
C VAL A 246 1.58 12.72 1.56
N SER A 247 0.75 12.57 0.52
CA SER A 247 0.63 11.33 -0.25
C SER A 247 1.97 10.94 -0.88
N ALA A 248 2.61 11.89 -1.58
CA ALA A 248 3.89 11.65 -2.24
C ALA A 248 5.01 11.22 -1.30
N ARG A 249 5.11 11.87 -0.15
CA ARG A 249 6.12 11.55 0.86
C ARG A 249 5.78 10.26 1.61
N THR A 250 4.50 9.96 1.81
CA THR A 250 4.07 8.67 2.38
C THR A 250 4.42 7.53 1.42
N ALA A 251 4.25 7.70 0.11
CA ALA A 251 4.71 6.73 -0.89
C ALA A 251 6.24 6.53 -0.86
N ALA A 252 7.00 7.62 -0.80
CA ALA A 252 8.46 7.58 -0.66
C ALA A 252 8.92 6.87 0.63
N ALA A 253 8.22 7.11 1.74
CA ALA A 253 8.45 6.42 3.00
C ALA A 253 8.15 4.91 2.89
N GLY A 254 7.12 4.52 2.13
CA GLY A 254 6.78 3.11 1.89
C GLY A 254 7.89 2.37 1.16
N LEU A 255 8.44 2.97 0.11
CA LEU A 255 9.59 2.43 -0.60
C LEU A 255 10.83 2.34 0.30
N ALA A 256 11.09 3.38 1.09
CA ALA A 256 12.21 3.37 2.03
C ALA A 256 12.08 2.28 3.11
N ALA A 257 10.86 2.05 3.61
CA ALA A 257 10.58 0.99 4.57
C ALA A 257 10.74 -0.39 3.91
N PHE A 258 10.25 -0.56 2.68
CA PHE A 258 10.37 -1.79 1.90
C PHE A 258 11.83 -2.20 1.64
N VAL A 259 12.72 -1.22 1.42
CA VAL A 259 14.18 -1.41 1.27
C VAL A 259 14.89 -1.69 2.60
N GLY A 260 14.20 -1.53 3.74
CA GLY A 260 14.80 -1.67 5.06
C GLY A 260 15.65 -0.47 5.47
N SER A 261 15.27 0.75 5.09
CA SER A 261 16.00 1.99 5.40
C SER A 261 15.23 2.91 6.37
N PRO A 262 15.22 2.62 7.70
CA PRO A 262 14.56 3.45 8.69
C PRO A 262 15.00 4.91 8.67
N ALA A 263 16.30 5.17 8.48
CA ALA A 263 16.84 6.52 8.37
C ALA A 263 16.15 7.31 7.24
N THR A 264 15.96 6.69 6.08
CA THR A 264 15.27 7.31 4.95
C THR A 264 13.78 7.48 5.23
N VAL A 265 13.13 6.50 5.87
CA VAL A 265 11.71 6.63 6.30
C VAL A 265 11.50 7.88 7.15
N THR A 266 12.36 8.13 8.15
CA THR A 266 12.20 9.25 9.09
C THR A 266 12.26 10.64 8.44
N ARG A 267 12.78 10.74 7.21
CA ARG A 267 12.81 11.98 6.41
C ARG A 267 11.41 12.38 5.93
N TYR A 268 10.55 11.40 5.69
CA TYR A 268 9.33 11.58 4.92
C TYR A 268 8.06 11.67 5.75
N ILE A 269 8.05 11.00 6.91
CA ILE A 269 6.87 10.94 7.79
C ILE A 269 7.04 11.80 9.05
N THR A 270 5.92 12.22 9.64
CA THR A 270 5.88 13.00 10.87
C THR A 270 5.89 12.12 12.13
N ASN A 271 5.97 12.73 13.31
CA ASN A 271 5.89 11.99 14.57
C ASN A 271 4.54 11.29 14.71
N ARG A 272 3.43 11.94 14.31
CA ARG A 272 2.09 11.35 14.35
C ARG A 272 1.94 10.17 13.39
N GLN A 273 2.60 10.23 12.24
CA GLN A 273 2.69 9.12 11.29
C GLN A 273 3.66 8.00 11.74
N GLY A 274 4.29 8.13 12.91
CA GLY A 274 5.11 7.07 13.50
C GLY A 274 6.63 7.25 13.37
N ARG A 275 7.14 8.42 12.96
CA ARG A 275 8.59 8.68 12.76
C ARG A 275 9.48 8.16 13.88
N LYS A 276 9.10 8.34 15.16
CA LYS A 276 9.88 7.91 16.33
C LYS A 276 10.19 6.41 16.34
N ARG A 277 9.30 5.59 15.75
CA ARG A 277 9.45 4.13 15.71
C ARG A 277 10.52 3.67 14.72
N PHE A 278 10.92 4.53 13.79
CA PHE A 278 12.00 4.31 12.84
C PHE A 278 13.32 5.00 13.26
N GLY A 279 13.29 5.79 14.35
CA GLY A 279 14.46 6.53 14.85
C GLY A 279 15.12 5.94 16.10
N GLY A 280 14.56 4.88 16.71
CA GLY A 280 15.12 4.22 17.89
C GLY A 280 16.12 3.12 17.52
N HIS A 281 17.17 2.97 18.34
CA HIS A 281 18.27 1.99 18.24
C HIS A 281 17.98 0.82 17.31
N VAL A 282 18.61 0.88 16.13
CA VAL A 282 18.79 -0.26 15.22
C VAL A 282 19.32 -1.40 16.08
N HIS A 283 18.49 -2.42 16.36
CA HIS A 283 18.97 -3.61 17.05
C HIS A 283 20.22 -4.08 16.30
N ALA A 284 21.32 -4.28 17.01
CA ALA A 284 22.67 -4.52 16.51
C ALA A 284 22.84 -5.78 15.62
N VAL A 285 21.75 -6.42 15.19
CA VAL A 285 21.70 -7.45 14.14
C VAL A 285 21.36 -6.85 12.76
N LEU A 286 20.77 -5.64 12.70
CA LEU A 286 20.53 -4.83 11.50
C LEU A 286 21.60 -3.75 11.30
N GLY A 287 22.68 -3.81 12.09
CA GLY A 287 23.73 -2.80 12.19
C GLY A 287 24.86 -2.90 11.15
N SER A 288 24.62 -3.44 9.95
CA SER A 288 25.59 -3.37 8.85
C SER A 288 25.17 -2.34 7.80
N ASN A 289 25.85 -1.19 7.87
CA ASN A 289 26.10 -0.19 6.82
C ASN A 289 25.56 -0.50 5.41
N ARG A 290 24.65 0.35 4.92
CA ARG A 290 24.16 0.45 3.53
C ARG A 290 23.53 -0.85 2.99
N GLY A 291 22.26 -0.75 2.60
CA GLY A 291 21.49 -1.87 2.04
C GLY A 291 22.29 -2.72 1.06
N ILE A 292 22.08 -4.04 1.13
CA ILE A 292 22.74 -5.03 0.31
C ILE A 292 22.57 -4.65 -1.16
N ARG A 293 23.69 -4.49 -1.84
CA ARG A 293 23.73 -4.23 -3.28
C ARG A 293 23.74 -5.55 -4.02
N ARG A 294 22.83 -5.71 -4.97
CA ARG A 294 22.79 -6.86 -5.87
C ARG A 294 22.55 -6.39 -7.30
N VAL A 295 22.89 -7.24 -8.26
CA VAL A 295 22.39 -7.12 -9.63
C VAL A 295 21.32 -8.18 -9.80
N ILE A 296 20.08 -7.76 -10.05
CA ILE A 296 18.96 -8.67 -10.28
C ILE A 296 18.38 -8.32 -11.65
N ARG A 297 18.38 -9.29 -12.57
CA ARG A 297 17.94 -9.10 -13.96
C ARG A 297 18.61 -7.90 -14.66
N GLY A 298 19.92 -7.72 -14.41
CA GLY A 298 20.71 -6.62 -14.98
C GLY A 298 20.49 -5.25 -14.32
N ILE A 299 19.67 -5.16 -13.26
CA ILE A 299 19.42 -3.91 -12.53
C ILE A 299 20.24 -3.91 -11.26
N GLY A 300 21.05 -2.87 -11.05
CA GLY A 300 21.68 -2.59 -9.76
C GLY A 300 20.62 -2.17 -8.75
N VAL A 301 20.47 -2.94 -7.68
CA VAL A 301 19.44 -2.76 -6.64
C VAL A 301 20.07 -2.64 -5.26
N VAL A 302 19.53 -1.74 -4.44
CA VAL A 302 19.86 -1.60 -3.01
C VAL A 302 18.66 -2.08 -2.21
N GLY A 303 18.89 -2.94 -1.23
CA GLY A 303 17.82 -3.62 -0.52
C GLY A 303 18.22 -4.26 0.80
N THR A 304 17.33 -5.10 1.27
CA THR A 304 17.52 -5.99 2.42
C THR A 304 17.14 -7.41 1.99
N ASP A 305 17.84 -8.41 2.50
CA ASP A 305 17.42 -9.80 2.40
C ASP A 305 16.87 -10.31 3.74
N HIS A 306 16.03 -11.32 3.64
CA HIS A 306 15.41 -11.99 4.77
C HIS A 306 15.39 -13.48 4.48
N VAL A 307 15.89 -14.27 5.42
CA VAL A 307 15.83 -15.72 5.36
C VAL A 307 14.82 -16.20 6.40
N PHE A 308 13.89 -17.05 5.96
CA PHE A 308 12.84 -17.62 6.81
C PHE A 308 12.63 -19.10 6.44
N ARG A 309 11.86 -19.79 7.27
CA ARG A 309 11.43 -21.17 7.00
C ARG A 309 9.93 -21.20 6.74
N LEU A 310 9.53 -21.68 5.55
CA LEU A 310 8.13 -21.98 5.21
C LEU A 310 7.98 -23.50 5.17
N ASN A 311 7.19 -24.08 6.07
CA ASN A 311 6.99 -25.53 6.19
C ASN A 311 8.32 -26.32 6.17
N GLY A 312 9.30 -25.86 6.96
CA GLY A 312 10.64 -26.45 7.02
C GLY A 312 11.59 -26.09 5.87
N THR A 313 11.09 -25.55 4.76
CA THR A 313 11.91 -25.11 3.62
C THR A 313 12.52 -23.74 3.91
N ARG A 314 13.85 -23.61 3.83
CA ARG A 314 14.52 -22.30 3.91
C ARG A 314 14.27 -21.52 2.62
N VAL A 315 13.82 -20.29 2.76
CA VAL A 315 13.53 -19.38 1.66
C VAL A 315 14.17 -18.04 1.97
N GLU A 316 14.81 -17.46 0.97
CA GLU A 316 15.33 -16.10 1.01
C GLU A 316 14.40 -15.19 0.20
N ALA A 317 14.00 -14.07 0.78
CA ALA A 317 13.36 -12.97 0.07
C ALA A 317 14.27 -11.75 0.10
N PHE A 318 14.43 -11.09 -1.03
CA PHE A 318 15.11 -9.81 -1.17
C PHE A 318 14.10 -8.76 -1.58
N SER A 319 14.13 -7.62 -0.90
CA SER A 319 13.35 -6.43 -1.23
C SER A 319 14.28 -5.25 -1.39
N GLY A 320 14.17 -4.58 -2.53
CA GLY A 320 15.04 -3.48 -2.89
C GLY A 320 14.41 -2.50 -3.86
N VAL A 321 15.16 -1.47 -4.19
CA VAL A 321 14.83 -0.47 -5.22
C VAL A 321 16.06 -0.26 -6.09
N ALA A 322 15.86 0.03 -7.38
CA ALA A 322 16.94 0.38 -8.29
C ALA A 322 17.82 1.49 -7.70
N GLU A 323 19.14 1.29 -7.70
CA GLU A 323 20.10 2.13 -6.96
C GLU A 323 20.01 3.63 -7.31
N PRO A 324 19.89 4.05 -8.60
CA PRO A 324 19.74 5.46 -8.94
C PRO A 324 18.49 6.08 -8.32
N LEU A 325 17.37 5.36 -8.37
CA LEU A 325 16.09 5.80 -7.82
C LEU A 325 16.13 5.88 -6.30
N PHE A 326 16.73 4.89 -5.64
CA PHE A 326 16.89 4.93 -4.19
C PHE A 326 17.78 6.08 -3.73
N GLY A 327 18.82 6.43 -4.50
CA GLY A 327 19.68 7.58 -4.21
C GLY A 327 18.90 8.91 -4.14
N HIS A 328 17.86 9.10 -4.96
CA HIS A 328 16.96 10.25 -4.84
C HIS A 328 16.18 10.24 -3.52
N LEU A 329 15.69 9.07 -3.12
CA LEU A 329 14.96 8.90 -1.87
C LEU A 329 15.87 9.16 -0.64
N GLU A 330 17.14 8.77 -0.66
CA GLU A 330 18.07 9.06 0.43
C GLU A 330 18.32 10.57 0.60
N ARG A 331 18.39 11.31 -0.52
CA ARG A 331 18.62 12.76 -0.54
C ARG A 331 17.37 13.59 -0.25
N GLY A 332 16.18 13.01 -0.32
CA GLY A 332 14.92 13.75 -0.14
C GLY A 332 14.32 14.30 -1.41
N GLU A 333 14.77 13.84 -2.57
CA GLU A 333 14.43 14.33 -3.90
C GLU A 333 13.24 13.53 -4.48
N VAL A 334 12.07 13.60 -3.83
CA VAL A 334 10.83 12.90 -4.22
C VAL A 334 10.42 13.27 -5.65
N GLU A 335 10.59 14.53 -6.05
CA GLU A 335 10.24 14.97 -7.40
C GLU A 335 11.16 14.41 -8.47
N ARG A 336 12.46 14.35 -8.17
CA ARG A 336 13.44 13.75 -9.09
C ARG A 336 13.17 12.26 -9.24
N TYR A 337 12.92 11.58 -8.12
CA TYR A 337 12.46 10.20 -8.10
C TYR A 337 11.21 10.00 -8.97
N ARG A 338 10.16 10.80 -8.77
CA ARG A 338 8.90 10.68 -9.55
C ARG A 338 9.10 10.93 -11.05
N ARG A 339 9.89 11.94 -11.41
CA ARG A 339 10.22 12.22 -12.82
C ARG A 339 10.97 11.08 -13.47
N GLU A 340 11.97 10.53 -12.80
CA GLU A 340 12.79 9.45 -13.34
C GLU A 340 12.02 8.13 -13.46
N VAL A 341 11.25 7.77 -12.42
CA VAL A 341 10.33 6.62 -12.48
C VAL A 341 9.32 6.76 -13.62
N TYR A 342 8.81 7.96 -13.87
CA TYR A 342 7.89 8.22 -14.98
C TYR A 342 8.56 8.10 -16.35
N ALA A 343 9.81 8.56 -16.47
CA ALA A 343 10.59 8.44 -17.70
C ALA A 343 10.92 6.97 -18.02
N LEU A 344 11.19 6.16 -16.99
CA LEU A 344 11.44 4.71 -17.10
C LEU A 344 10.16 3.86 -17.24
N ARG A 345 9.01 4.48 -17.55
CA ARG A 345 7.78 3.71 -17.76
C ARG A 345 7.90 2.81 -18.99
N GLY A 346 7.56 1.53 -18.81
CA GLY A 346 7.68 0.52 -19.85
C GLY A 346 9.08 -0.06 -20.06
N SER A 347 10.13 0.46 -19.39
CA SER A 347 11.50 -0.08 -19.55
C SER A 347 11.86 -1.19 -18.55
N TRP A 348 11.04 -1.40 -17.52
CA TRP A 348 11.32 -2.38 -16.48
C TRP A 348 11.05 -3.82 -16.97
N PRO A 349 11.96 -4.76 -16.70
CA PRO A 349 11.73 -6.16 -17.00
C PRO A 349 10.67 -6.69 -16.02
N GLY A 350 9.49 -7.09 -16.52
CA GLY A 350 8.31 -7.43 -15.69
C GLY A 350 8.49 -8.60 -14.69
N THR A 351 7.40 -9.23 -14.25
CA THR A 351 7.51 -10.39 -13.33
C THR A 351 7.93 -11.66 -14.08
N GLY A 352 8.86 -12.44 -13.52
CA GLY A 352 9.31 -13.70 -14.14
C GLY A 352 10.36 -14.45 -13.31
N LEU A 353 10.79 -15.61 -13.81
CA LEU A 353 11.91 -16.36 -13.22
C LEU A 353 13.23 -15.77 -13.69
N ASP A 354 14.09 -15.40 -12.75
CA ASP A 354 15.49 -15.09 -13.03
C ASP A 354 16.33 -16.34 -12.78
N ARG A 355 16.76 -17.00 -13.86
CA ARG A 355 17.59 -18.21 -13.80
C ARG A 355 19.10 -17.93 -13.71
N GLY A 356 19.50 -16.68 -13.92
CA GLY A 356 20.91 -16.30 -13.98
C GLY A 356 21.44 -15.85 -12.63
N THR A 357 20.97 -14.69 -12.17
CA THR A 357 21.55 -14.03 -10.98
C THR A 357 20.89 -14.46 -9.68
N TRP A 358 19.57 -14.55 -9.65
CA TRP A 358 18.82 -14.86 -8.43
C TRP A 358 18.49 -16.34 -8.25
N ASN A 359 18.24 -17.05 -9.36
CA ASN A 359 17.72 -18.42 -9.40
C ASN A 359 16.37 -18.58 -8.70
N GLY A 360 15.40 -17.73 -9.04
CA GLY A 360 14.07 -17.74 -8.45
C GLY A 360 13.11 -16.71 -9.06
N PRO A 361 11.84 -16.68 -8.61
CA PRO A 361 10.89 -15.65 -9.01
C PRO A 361 11.35 -14.24 -8.60
N VAL A 362 11.29 -13.32 -9.55
CA VAL A 362 11.59 -11.90 -9.40
C VAL A 362 10.42 -11.10 -9.94
N SER A 363 9.98 -10.11 -9.18
CA SER A 363 9.03 -9.10 -9.60
C SER A 363 9.71 -7.74 -9.55
N VAL A 364 9.81 -7.06 -10.70
CA VAL A 364 10.20 -5.65 -10.76
C VAL A 364 8.92 -4.85 -10.97
N HIS A 365 8.67 -3.88 -10.10
CA HIS A 365 7.51 -3.02 -10.18
C HIS A 365 7.87 -1.72 -10.90
N GLU A 366 6.85 -1.02 -11.37
CA GLU A 366 6.99 0.17 -12.21
C GLU A 366 7.66 1.36 -11.54
N ASP A 367 7.65 1.38 -10.21
CA ASP A 367 8.32 2.36 -9.35
C ASP A 367 9.79 2.01 -9.09
N GLY A 368 10.32 0.97 -9.75
CA GLY A 368 11.69 0.52 -9.62
C GLY A 368 11.96 -0.32 -8.37
N SER A 369 10.93 -0.64 -7.58
CA SER A 369 11.06 -1.65 -6.52
C SER A 369 11.21 -3.05 -7.11
N VAL A 370 11.92 -3.91 -6.38
CA VAL A 370 12.22 -5.29 -6.75
C VAL A 370 11.93 -6.18 -5.55
N LEU A 371 11.10 -7.20 -5.77
CA LEU A 371 10.90 -8.32 -4.85
C LEU A 371 11.42 -9.58 -5.52
N ALA A 372 12.36 -10.26 -4.88
CA ALA A 372 12.92 -11.52 -5.36
C ALA A 372 12.79 -12.59 -4.27
N ILE A 373 12.38 -13.81 -4.61
CA ILE A 373 12.23 -14.91 -3.65
C ILE A 373 12.93 -16.15 -4.21
N ARG A 374 13.70 -16.88 -3.41
CA ARG A 374 14.33 -18.15 -3.83
C ARG A 374 14.36 -19.16 -2.69
N ARG A 375 14.36 -20.44 -3.06
CA ARG A 375 14.62 -21.51 -2.10
C ARG A 375 16.12 -21.58 -1.83
N LEU A 376 16.48 -21.77 -0.57
CA LEU A 376 17.86 -22.03 -0.19
C LEU A 376 18.09 -23.54 -0.11
N PRO A 377 19.31 -24.02 -0.43
CA PRO A 377 19.68 -25.41 -0.17
C PRO A 377 19.49 -25.76 1.31
N ILE A 378 19.18 -27.03 1.58
CA ILE A 378 19.27 -27.56 2.94
C ILE A 378 20.77 -27.71 3.21
N ASP A 379 21.27 -27.19 4.34
CA ASP A 379 22.67 -27.40 4.71
C ASP A 379 22.92 -28.92 4.81
N GLY A 380 23.67 -29.49 3.86
CA GLY A 380 24.00 -30.93 3.81
C GLY A 380 23.54 -31.72 2.57
N SER A 381 23.46 -31.12 1.39
CA SER A 381 23.33 -31.85 0.11
C SER A 381 24.32 -31.38 -0.93
#